data_AF-A0A933S7V1-F1
#
_entry.id   AF-A0A933S7V1-F1
#
_cell.length_a   1.000
_cell.length_b   1.000
_cell.length_c   1.000
_cell.angle_alpha   90.00
_cell.angle_beta   90.00
_cell.angle_gamma   90.00
#
_symmetry.space_group_name_H-M   'P 1'
#
loop_
_entity.id
_entity.type
_entity.pdbx_description
1 polymer ?
#
loop_
_entity_poly.entity_id
_entity_poly.type
_entity_poly.pdbx_seq_one_letter_code
_entity_poly.pdbx_strand_id
1 'polypeptide(L)'
;MKKINIVYCSNLTLILVFVFASCGKVPAPSTTTGTFTDVYNTIKTANCMECHSPTGAAKVNSGVQLDFSTQTTSYSTLTNNHVVTATDIIGTCGTAKLVIAGSPDTSYLAAVLISKYNVTNFAGILGCTPYTVHLTDQHITDSDQSSIIDWIKNGALNN
;
A
#
# COMPACT_ATOMS: atom_id res chain seq x y z
N MET A 1 46.22 -75.01 17.91
CA MET A 1 47.07 -73.79 17.86
C MET A 1 47.18 -73.43 16.39
N LYS A 2 46.77 -72.29 15.83
CA LYS A 2 46.79 -70.88 16.24
C LYS A 2 45.67 -70.17 15.43
N LYS A 3 44.79 -69.38 16.07
CA LYS A 3 43.76 -68.58 15.38
C LYS A 3 44.45 -67.34 14.77
N ILE A 4 44.12 -66.99 13.53
CA ILE A 4 44.54 -65.73 12.89
C ILE A 4 43.28 -64.88 12.71
N ASN A 5 43.26 -63.73 13.39
CA ASN A 5 42.16 -62.78 13.38
C ASN A 5 42.23 -61.87 12.14
N ILE A 6 41.07 -61.65 11.54
CA ILE A 6 40.84 -60.75 10.42
C ILE A 6 40.81 -59.31 10.95
N VAL A 7 41.56 -58.40 10.32
CA VAL A 7 41.44 -56.95 10.52
C VAL A 7 40.76 -56.39 9.28
N TYR A 8 39.51 -55.96 9.41
CA TYR A 8 38.79 -55.19 8.40
C TYR A 8 39.12 -53.71 8.59
N CYS A 9 39.76 -53.08 7.59
CA CYS A 9 39.81 -51.63 7.47
C CYS A 9 38.40 -51.12 7.14
N SER A 10 37.71 -50.59 8.16
CA SER A 10 36.42 -49.93 7.98
C SER A 10 36.65 -48.52 7.42
N ASN A 11 36.15 -48.28 6.20
CA ASN A 11 36.11 -46.95 5.60
C ASN A 11 35.12 -46.08 6.40
N LEU A 12 35.66 -45.14 7.17
CA LEU A 12 34.89 -44.11 7.86
C LEU A 12 34.38 -43.09 6.84
N THR A 13 33.20 -43.34 6.26
CA THR A 13 32.50 -42.37 5.42
C THR A 13 31.84 -41.33 6.32
N LEU A 14 32.49 -40.17 6.45
CA LEU A 14 31.95 -38.99 7.12
C LEU A 14 30.83 -38.39 6.24
N ILE A 15 29.58 -38.69 6.56
CA ILE A 15 28.41 -38.05 5.95
C ILE A 15 28.31 -36.64 6.54
N LEU A 16 28.83 -35.65 5.81
CA LEU A 16 28.62 -34.24 6.09
C LEU A 16 27.15 -33.91 5.80
N VAL A 17 26.32 -33.84 6.85
CA VAL A 17 24.95 -33.35 6.74
C VAL A 17 25.02 -31.83 6.51
N PHE A 18 25.00 -31.42 5.24
CA PHE A 18 24.70 -30.04 4.87
C PHE A 18 23.24 -29.77 5.23
N VAL A 19 23.03 -29.32 6.47
CA VAL A 19 21.79 -28.62 6.84
C VAL A 19 21.84 -27.30 6.08
N PHE A 20 21.30 -27.29 4.86
CA PHE A 20 20.90 -26.04 4.22
C PHE A 20 19.82 -25.44 5.12
N ALA A 21 20.24 -24.61 6.07
CA ALA A 21 19.40 -23.60 6.66
C ALA A 21 19.04 -22.65 5.52
N SER A 22 18.04 -23.04 4.72
CA SER A 22 17.28 -22.08 3.96
C SER A 22 16.72 -21.13 5.01
N CYS A 23 17.19 -19.88 5.03
CA CYS A 23 16.36 -18.78 5.47
C CYS A 23 15.11 -18.81 4.58
N GLY A 24 14.16 -19.68 4.94
CA GLY A 24 12.85 -19.71 4.35
C GLY A 24 12.30 -18.33 4.58
N LYS A 25 12.12 -17.58 3.49
CA LYS A 25 11.35 -16.36 3.48
C LYS A 25 10.04 -16.73 4.16
N VAL A 26 9.86 -16.26 5.40
CA VAL A 26 8.59 -16.41 6.11
C VAL A 26 7.55 -15.90 5.13
N PRO A 27 6.57 -16.70 4.71
CA PRO A 27 5.49 -16.19 3.88
C PRO A 27 4.95 -14.98 4.62
N ALA A 28 5.07 -13.79 4.01
CA ALA A 28 4.39 -12.61 4.52
C ALA A 28 2.93 -13.04 4.76
N PRO A 29 2.35 -12.77 5.93
CA PRO A 29 1.02 -13.26 6.26
C PRO A 29 0.07 -12.95 5.11
N SER A 30 -0.37 -14.02 4.44
CA SER A 30 -1.27 -13.99 3.29
C SER A 30 -2.68 -13.70 3.76
N THR A 31 -2.92 -12.50 4.28
CA THR A 31 -4.27 -11.95 4.54
C THR A 31 -4.19 -10.43 4.68
N THR A 32 -3.80 -9.71 3.62
CA THR A 32 -4.34 -8.34 3.45
C THR A 32 -5.78 -8.51 3.03
N THR A 33 -6.64 -8.81 4.00
CA THR A 33 -8.07 -8.67 3.83
C THR A 33 -8.27 -7.19 3.61
N GLY A 34 -8.36 -6.72 2.36
CA GLY A 34 -8.45 -5.31 1.99
C GLY A 34 -9.56 -4.59 2.75
N THR A 35 -9.24 -4.18 3.97
CA THR A 35 -10.12 -3.62 4.98
C THR A 35 -9.68 -2.18 5.16
N PHE A 36 -10.58 -1.34 5.64
CA PHE A 36 -10.17 0.02 5.93
C PHE A 36 -9.17 0.09 7.09
N THR A 37 -9.22 -0.87 8.01
CA THR A 37 -8.24 -0.98 9.10
C THR A 37 -6.81 -1.14 8.58
N ASP A 38 -6.60 -1.99 7.57
CA ASP A 38 -5.27 -2.17 6.97
C ASP A 38 -4.81 -0.90 6.23
N VAL A 39 -5.69 -0.28 5.45
CA VAL A 39 -5.41 0.99 4.76
C VAL A 39 -5.06 2.09 5.76
N TYR A 40 -5.79 2.18 6.88
CA TYR A 40 -5.51 3.16 7.93
C TYR A 40 -4.18 2.90 8.65
N ASN A 41 -3.80 1.64 8.82
CA ASN A 41 -2.48 1.29 9.34
C ASN A 41 -1.37 1.72 8.38
N THR A 42 -1.52 1.49 7.08
CA THR A 42 -0.62 2.02 6.05
C THR A 42 -0.48 3.55 6.15
N ILE A 43 -1.61 4.28 6.25
CA ILE A 43 -1.62 5.76 6.38
C ILE A 43 -0.78 6.22 7.59
N LYS A 44 -0.89 5.51 8.72
CA LYS A 44 -0.10 5.80 9.93
C LYS A 44 1.37 5.52 9.71
N THR A 45 1.72 4.34 9.19
CA THR A 45 3.13 3.92 9.02
C THR A 45 3.85 4.71 7.93
N ALA A 46 3.12 5.22 6.95
CA ALA A 46 3.61 6.09 5.89
C ALA A 46 3.74 7.57 6.32
N ASN A 47 3.46 7.89 7.58
CA ASN A 47 3.48 9.24 8.15
C ASN A 47 2.59 10.27 7.42
N CYS A 48 1.53 9.82 6.74
CA CYS A 48 0.61 10.72 6.05
C CYS A 48 -0.06 11.71 7.00
N MET A 49 -0.25 11.33 8.27
CA MET A 49 -0.89 12.15 9.31
C MET A 49 -0.12 13.44 9.64
N GLU A 50 1.20 13.49 9.43
CA GLU A 50 1.99 14.70 9.69
C GLU A 50 1.52 15.85 8.78
N CYS A 51 1.23 15.53 7.52
CA CYS A 51 0.78 16.49 6.52
C CYS A 51 -0.75 16.61 6.48
N HIS A 52 -1.47 15.50 6.69
CA HIS A 52 -2.92 15.38 6.50
C HIS A 52 -3.67 15.23 7.82
N SER A 53 -3.49 16.20 8.71
CA SER A 53 -4.25 16.36 9.94
C SER A 53 -5.06 17.66 9.91
N PRO A 54 -6.00 17.91 10.84
CA PRO A 54 -6.78 19.14 10.90
C PRO A 54 -5.93 20.41 10.94
N THR A 55 -4.71 20.30 11.48
CA THR A 55 -3.71 21.37 11.62
C THR A 55 -2.52 21.19 10.69
N GLY A 56 -2.54 20.19 9.80
CA GLY A 56 -1.42 19.82 8.95
C GLY A 56 -1.23 20.75 7.76
N ALA A 57 -0.02 20.73 7.20
CA ALA A 57 0.40 21.60 6.11
C ALA A 57 -0.41 21.42 4.81
N ALA A 58 -0.99 20.24 4.58
CA ALA A 58 -1.71 19.93 3.34
C ALA A 58 -3.03 20.71 3.18
N LYS A 59 -3.59 21.26 4.27
CA LYS A 59 -4.77 22.14 4.18
C LYS A 59 -4.53 23.43 3.40
N VAL A 60 -3.28 23.90 3.34
CA VAL A 60 -3.00 25.30 2.99
C VAL A 60 -2.67 25.48 1.51
N ASN A 61 -2.10 24.47 0.84
CA ASN A 61 -1.51 24.65 -0.49
C ASN A 61 -1.89 23.60 -1.56
N SER A 62 -2.50 22.46 -1.20
CA SER A 62 -2.59 21.29 -2.11
C SER A 62 -4.01 20.88 -2.51
N GLY A 63 -5.01 21.71 -2.25
CA GLY A 63 -6.39 21.50 -2.70
C GLY A 63 -7.15 20.40 -1.95
N VAL A 64 -6.56 19.31 -1.50
CA VAL A 64 -7.30 18.26 -0.78
C VAL A 64 -7.22 18.43 0.73
N GLN A 65 -8.35 18.74 1.37
CA GLN A 65 -8.46 18.71 2.83
C GLN A 65 -8.67 17.26 3.30
N LEU A 66 -7.56 16.56 3.51
CA LEU A 66 -7.56 15.23 4.13
C LEU A 66 -7.34 15.34 5.64
N ASP A 67 -8.07 14.54 6.40
CA ASP A 67 -7.94 14.43 7.84
C ASP A 67 -7.82 12.96 8.24
N PHE A 68 -6.59 12.60 8.63
CA PHE A 68 -6.22 11.25 9.05
C PHE A 68 -6.08 11.09 10.57
N SER A 69 -6.57 12.06 11.36
CA SER A 69 -6.45 12.09 12.82
C SER A 69 -6.97 10.83 13.52
N THR A 70 -8.04 10.23 13.00
CA THR A 70 -8.61 8.98 13.50
C THR A 70 -9.03 8.09 12.34
N GLN A 71 -9.19 6.79 12.58
CA GLN A 71 -9.70 5.86 11.56
C GLN A 71 -11.07 6.31 11.02
N THR A 72 -12.03 6.59 11.90
CA THR A 72 -13.38 7.03 11.51
C THR A 72 -13.34 8.30 10.66
N THR A 73 -12.55 9.29 11.06
CA THR A 73 -12.41 10.54 10.31
C THR A 73 -11.73 10.31 8.96
N SER A 74 -10.71 9.45 8.91
CA SER A 74 -10.01 9.09 7.67
C SER A 74 -10.95 8.43 6.68
N TYR A 75 -11.74 7.45 7.15
CA TYR A 75 -12.72 6.76 6.35
C TYR A 75 -13.71 7.75 5.75
N SER A 76 -14.37 8.53 6.62
CA SER A 76 -15.38 9.51 6.21
C SER A 76 -14.81 10.52 5.21
N THR A 77 -13.60 11.02 5.46
CA THR A 77 -12.93 11.95 4.55
C THR A 77 -12.70 11.32 3.18
N LEU A 78 -12.16 10.10 3.12
CA LEU A 78 -11.81 9.43 1.87
C LEU A 78 -13.06 9.02 1.06
N THR A 79 -14.12 8.56 1.72
CA THR A 79 -15.29 8.02 1.00
C THR A 79 -16.35 9.07 0.68
N ASN A 80 -16.43 10.15 1.47
CA ASN A 80 -17.51 11.14 1.33
C ASN A 80 -17.08 12.40 0.56
N ASN A 81 -15.79 12.70 0.49
CA ASN A 81 -15.31 13.94 -0.12
C ASN A 81 -14.80 13.76 -1.55
N HIS A 82 -14.59 14.90 -2.20
CA HIS A 82 -13.95 15.04 -3.49
C HIS A 82 -12.63 15.80 -3.30
N VAL A 83 -11.77 15.76 -4.31
CA VAL A 83 -10.65 16.69 -4.41
C VAL A 83 -11.22 18.10 -4.37
N VAL A 84 -10.73 18.95 -3.48
CA VAL A 84 -11.05 20.38 -3.50
C VAL A 84 -9.89 21.08 -4.22
N THR A 85 -10.13 22.26 -4.75
CA THR A 85 -9.10 23.02 -5.46
C THR A 85 -9.03 24.37 -4.80
N ALA A 86 -7.88 24.69 -4.20
CA ALA A 86 -7.56 26.09 -3.98
C ALA A 86 -7.54 26.74 -5.36
N THR A 87 -8.30 27.83 -5.51
CA THR A 87 -8.45 28.64 -6.71
C THR A 87 -7.16 28.72 -7.54
N ASP A 88 -7.28 28.47 -8.85
CA ASP A 88 -6.33 28.83 -9.93
C ASP A 88 -5.32 27.78 -10.46
N ILE A 89 -5.47 26.48 -10.18
CA ILE A 89 -4.69 25.45 -10.89
C ILE A 89 -5.52 24.85 -12.03
N ILE A 90 -5.16 25.13 -13.28
CA ILE A 90 -5.76 24.53 -14.48
C ILE A 90 -5.28 23.06 -14.58
N GLY A 91 -6.22 22.11 -14.76
CA GLY A 91 -5.96 20.66 -14.72
C GLY A 91 -6.37 19.99 -13.40
N THR A 92 -7.14 20.71 -12.58
CA THR A 92 -7.53 20.28 -11.26
C THR A 92 -8.68 19.30 -11.29
N CYS A 93 -8.40 18.10 -10.79
CA CYS A 93 -9.38 17.05 -10.59
C CYS A 93 -10.44 17.39 -9.52
N GLY A 94 -10.85 18.65 -9.35
CA GLY A 94 -11.66 19.21 -8.26
C GLY A 94 -13.09 18.68 -8.10
N THR A 95 -13.49 17.73 -8.95
CA THR A 95 -14.74 16.97 -8.82
C THR A 95 -14.49 15.46 -8.79
N ALA A 96 -13.24 15.03 -8.95
CA ALA A 96 -12.87 13.63 -8.81
C ALA A 96 -13.09 13.21 -7.36
N LYS A 97 -13.73 12.06 -7.20
CA LYS A 97 -13.98 11.50 -5.89
C LYS A 97 -12.73 10.88 -5.32
N LEU A 98 -12.49 11.07 -4.03
CA LEU A 98 -11.29 10.57 -3.36
C LEU A 98 -11.23 9.04 -3.41
N VAL A 99 -12.35 8.38 -3.08
CA VAL A 99 -12.53 6.94 -3.23
C VAL A 99 -13.90 6.64 -3.84
N ILE A 100 -13.90 5.82 -4.90
CA ILE A 100 -15.09 5.24 -5.52
C ILE A 100 -15.08 3.74 -5.28
N ALA A 101 -16.01 3.27 -4.45
CA ALA A 101 -16.19 1.86 -4.16
C ALA A 101 -16.30 1.02 -5.46
N GLY A 102 -15.48 -0.01 -5.57
CA GLY A 102 -15.41 -0.92 -6.72
C GLY A 102 -14.54 -0.43 -7.89
N SER A 103 -14.08 0.83 -7.89
CA SER A 103 -13.44 1.45 -9.05
C SER A 103 -12.11 2.12 -8.68
N PRO A 104 -11.02 1.34 -8.51
CA PRO A 104 -9.71 1.91 -8.19
C PRO A 104 -9.16 2.81 -9.29
N ASP A 105 -9.48 2.55 -10.55
CA ASP A 105 -9.07 3.32 -11.73
C ASP A 105 -9.69 4.72 -11.82
N THR A 106 -10.78 4.97 -11.09
CA THR A 106 -11.41 6.29 -10.97
C THR A 106 -11.38 6.84 -9.54
N SER A 107 -10.67 6.18 -8.62
CA SER A 107 -10.47 6.64 -7.24
C SER A 107 -9.20 7.50 -7.13
N TYR A 108 -9.35 8.77 -6.77
CA TYR A 108 -8.22 9.70 -6.76
C TYR A 108 -7.09 9.27 -5.81
N LEU A 109 -7.42 8.64 -4.67
CA LEU A 109 -6.43 8.06 -3.76
C LEU A 109 -5.48 7.08 -4.47
N ALA A 110 -6.03 6.15 -5.26
CA ALA A 110 -5.24 5.17 -5.99
C ALA A 110 -4.40 5.85 -7.07
N ALA A 111 -4.94 6.85 -7.75
CA ALA A 111 -4.22 7.58 -8.79
C ALA A 111 -3.13 8.52 -8.27
N VAL A 112 -3.17 8.91 -6.99
CA VAL A 112 -2.09 9.68 -6.35
C VAL A 112 -0.96 8.77 -5.86
N LEU A 113 -1.30 7.57 -5.40
CA LEU A 113 -0.37 6.65 -4.74
C LEU A 113 0.22 5.57 -5.66
N ILE A 114 -0.40 5.33 -6.83
CA ILE A 114 -0.09 4.19 -7.68
C ILE A 114 0.00 4.65 -9.13
N SER A 115 1.21 4.60 -9.68
CA SER A 115 1.53 5.07 -11.04
C SER A 115 0.61 4.50 -12.13
N LYS A 116 0.19 3.24 -12.00
CA LYS A 116 -0.74 2.58 -12.92
C LYS A 116 -2.07 3.32 -13.10
N TYR A 117 -2.57 4.00 -12.07
CA TYR A 117 -3.86 4.71 -12.13
C TYR A 117 -3.70 6.22 -12.34
N ASN A 118 -2.47 6.74 -12.34
CA ASN A 118 -2.20 8.14 -12.64
C ASN A 118 -2.18 8.36 -14.16
N VAL A 119 -3.31 8.78 -14.70
CA VAL A 119 -3.49 8.98 -16.14
C VAL A 119 -4.00 10.38 -16.42
N THR A 120 -3.71 10.89 -17.62
CA THR A 120 -4.34 12.12 -18.13
C THR A 120 -5.82 11.89 -18.39
N ASN A 121 -6.62 12.93 -18.19
CA ASN A 121 -8.08 12.89 -18.28
C ASN A 121 -8.72 11.92 -17.26
N PHE A 122 -8.14 11.86 -16.06
CA PHE A 122 -8.53 10.94 -15.01
C PHE A 122 -10.02 11.05 -14.68
N ALA A 123 -10.66 9.90 -14.43
CA ALA A 123 -12.10 9.77 -14.21
C ALA A 123 -12.98 10.42 -15.32
N GLY A 124 -12.44 10.53 -16.55
CA GLY A 124 -13.13 11.15 -17.68
C GLY A 124 -13.16 12.68 -17.65
N ILE A 125 -12.43 13.31 -16.73
CA ILE A 125 -12.41 14.77 -16.57
C ILE A 125 -11.31 15.33 -17.49
N LEU A 126 -11.68 16.09 -18.52
CA LEU A 126 -10.73 16.65 -19.48
C LEU A 126 -9.67 17.53 -18.79
N GLY A 127 -8.40 17.24 -19.05
CA GLY A 127 -7.26 17.96 -18.49
C GLY A 127 -6.93 17.62 -17.03
N CYS A 128 -7.70 16.77 -16.36
CA CYS A 128 -7.39 16.31 -15.00
C CYS A 128 -6.25 15.28 -15.04
N THR A 129 -5.15 15.62 -14.37
CA THR A 129 -4.04 14.70 -14.11
C THR A 129 -3.81 14.67 -12.60
N PRO A 130 -3.93 13.50 -11.94
CA PRO A 130 -3.79 13.41 -10.49
C PRO A 130 -2.39 13.80 -10.01
N TYR A 131 -2.35 14.33 -8.79
CA TYR A 131 -1.12 14.84 -8.18
C TYR A 131 -0.02 13.78 -8.12
N THR A 132 1.20 14.14 -8.52
CA THR A 132 2.26 13.17 -8.80
C THR A 132 3.30 13.00 -7.68
N VAL A 133 3.30 13.88 -6.67
CA VAL A 133 4.35 13.91 -5.64
C VAL A 133 4.39 12.64 -4.79
N HIS A 134 3.26 11.93 -4.65
CA HIS A 134 3.17 10.69 -3.88
C HIS A 134 3.19 9.42 -4.75
N LEU A 135 3.46 9.52 -6.06
CA LEU A 135 3.33 8.40 -7.01
C LEU A 135 4.34 7.27 -6.85
N THR A 136 5.30 7.41 -5.95
CA THR A 136 6.44 6.51 -5.86
C THR A 136 6.47 5.81 -4.51
N ASP A 137 7.16 4.67 -4.51
CA ASP A 137 7.43 3.73 -3.41
C ASP A 137 8.08 4.38 -2.17
N GLN A 138 8.32 5.70 -2.20
CA GLN A 138 8.90 6.46 -1.09
C GLN A 138 7.99 6.52 0.14
N HIS A 139 6.68 6.32 -0.02
CA HIS A 139 5.73 6.44 1.09
C HIS A 139 5.00 5.14 1.42
N ILE A 140 4.78 4.25 0.45
CA ILE A 140 4.05 3.00 0.64
C ILE A 140 4.70 1.85 -0.14
N THR A 141 4.61 0.64 0.39
CA THR A 141 5.15 -0.58 -0.24
C THR A 141 4.20 -1.15 -1.31
N ASP A 142 4.67 -2.08 -2.14
CA ASP A 142 3.79 -2.81 -3.08
C ASP A 142 2.65 -3.57 -2.38
N SER A 143 2.91 -4.05 -1.15
CA SER A 143 1.90 -4.72 -0.33
C SER A 143 0.83 -3.73 0.13
N ASP A 144 1.22 -2.53 0.52
CA ASP A 144 0.31 -1.45 0.89
C ASP A 144 -0.56 -1.03 -0.30
N GLN A 145 0.06 -0.85 -1.48
CA GLN A 145 -0.64 -0.55 -2.72
C GLN A 145 -1.70 -1.62 -3.03
N SER A 146 -1.32 -2.90 -2.90
CA SER A 146 -2.23 -4.03 -3.12
C SER A 146 -3.41 -4.00 -2.13
N SER A 147 -3.13 -3.75 -0.85
CA SER A 147 -4.16 -3.63 0.20
C SER A 147 -5.16 -2.51 -0.10
N ILE A 148 -4.67 -1.33 -0.52
CA ILE A 148 -5.51 -0.18 -0.91
C ILE A 148 -6.38 -0.54 -2.12
N ILE A 149 -5.80 -1.16 -3.14
CA ILE A 149 -6.54 -1.58 -4.35
C ILE A 149 -7.64 -2.57 -3.97
N ASP A 150 -7.32 -3.58 -3.17
CA ASP A 150 -8.27 -4.62 -2.78
C ASP A 150 -9.38 -4.06 -1.91
N TRP A 151 -9.07 -3.15 -0.98
CA TRP A 151 -10.09 -2.45 -0.20
C TRP A 151 -11.07 -1.67 -1.09
N ILE A 152 -10.55 -0.90 -2.06
CA ILE A 152 -11.41 -0.16 -2.99
C ILE A 152 -12.27 -1.13 -3.81
N LYS A 153 -11.66 -2.18 -4.41
CA LYS A 153 -12.38 -3.18 -5.21
C LYS A 153 -13.47 -3.91 -4.43
N ASN A 154 -13.25 -4.17 -3.14
CA ASN A 154 -14.19 -4.83 -2.25
C ASN A 154 -15.25 -3.88 -1.68
N GLY A 155 -15.46 -2.72 -2.32
CA GLY A 155 -16.54 -1.80 -2.00
C GLY A 155 -16.16 -0.70 -1.00
N ALA A 156 -14.87 -0.55 -0.68
CA ALA A 156 -14.36 0.46 0.24
C ALA A 156 -15.11 0.49 1.58
N LEU A 157 -15.36 -0.69 2.16
CA LEU A 157 -16.15 -0.84 3.40
C LEU A 157 -15.36 -0.37 4.63
N ASN A 158 -16.08 0.09 5.67
CA ASN A 158 -15.52 0.38 6.99
C ASN A 158 -15.58 -0.86 7.89
N ASN A 159 -14.62 -1.76 7.73
CA ASN A 159 -14.53 -3.03 8.46
C ASN A 159 -13.18 -3.26 9.16
#